data_AF-A0A351ARW5-F1
#
_entry.id   AF-A0A351ARW5-F1
#
_cell.length_a   1.000
_cell.length_b   1.000
_cell.length_c   1.000
_cell.angle_alpha   90.00
_cell.angle_beta   90.00
_cell.angle_gamma   90.00
#
_symmetry.space_group_name_H-M   'P 1'
#
loop_
_entity.id
_entity.type
_entity.pdbx_description
1 polymer ?
#
loop_
_entity_poly.entity_id
_entity_poly.type
_entity_poly.pdbx_seq_one_letter_code
_entity_poly.pdbx_strand_id
1 'polypeptide(L)'
;MRKSFILMKRHLFLAVLAAFLFAVLPMEAQIRGFRQEQLKEWEFSKDGSDWETVEVPHSYNAEDGHSPYYYRGKATYRCDLRISDVKKTHYLFFEGAAQAAMVKVNGEQVAAHKGGYTPFSVNITETLNKGVNRVEVICDNSEDVDMIPVTSDFNKNGGLHNPVWLLVMEDVYFSPEEYGMYRLRCETPEVTKKKVVTNVRAKIVNPSNRDANILVRVQLLEANGALGYQADREVPVRAFSEYDFDHEFILSGMHLWDGMKDPYLYTVRVEMFRGKRMMDIAETKVGYRSIEMDPDRGFILNGRPYPLRGVAMHQDADGKASALTQADYRRDYRIVKELGANFLRLAHYPHNDFAF
;
A
#
# COMPACT_ATOMS: atom_id res chain seq x y z
N MET A 1 14.41 15.33 -72.92
CA MET A 1 15.82 15.68 -72.62
C MET A 1 15.90 16.17 -71.17
N ARG A 2 16.74 15.52 -70.34
CA ARG A 2 17.34 15.93 -69.04
C ARG A 2 16.38 16.42 -67.91
N LYS A 3 16.15 15.60 -66.86
CA LYS A 3 16.96 15.31 -65.63
C LYS A 3 16.93 16.43 -64.58
N SER A 4 16.44 16.09 -63.37
CA SER A 4 16.88 16.49 -61.99
C SER A 4 15.67 16.58 -61.05
N PHE A 5 15.63 16.19 -59.77
CA PHE A 5 16.44 15.33 -58.88
C PHE A 5 15.72 15.35 -57.49
N ILE A 6 15.82 14.27 -56.69
CA ILE A 6 15.74 14.20 -55.20
C ILE A 6 14.36 14.44 -54.54
N LEU A 7 13.64 13.40 -54.08
CA LEU A 7 13.75 12.60 -52.83
C LEU A 7 13.30 13.32 -51.53
N MET A 8 12.35 12.65 -50.86
CA MET A 8 12.11 12.60 -49.40
C MET A 8 11.33 13.73 -48.70
N LYS A 9 10.12 13.40 -48.25
CA LYS A 9 9.74 13.36 -46.82
C LYS A 9 8.41 12.61 -46.61
N ARG A 10 8.51 11.28 -46.50
CA ARG A 10 7.65 10.47 -45.62
C ARG A 10 8.00 10.89 -44.19
N HIS A 11 7.08 11.42 -43.39
CA HIS A 11 7.09 11.32 -41.91
C HIS A 11 5.75 11.85 -41.38
N LEU A 12 4.72 11.01 -41.37
CA LEU A 12 3.56 11.19 -40.50
C LEU A 12 3.02 9.81 -40.15
N PHE A 13 3.71 9.09 -39.26
CA PHE A 13 3.20 7.92 -38.53
C PHE A 13 4.34 7.42 -37.64
N LEU A 14 4.49 7.97 -36.43
CA LEU A 14 5.23 7.33 -35.34
C LEU A 14 5.00 8.11 -34.03
N ALA A 15 3.88 7.82 -33.37
CA ALA A 15 3.64 8.19 -31.98
C ALA A 15 2.72 7.17 -31.29
N VAL A 16 2.94 5.88 -31.56
CA VAL A 16 2.36 4.78 -30.78
C VAL A 16 3.38 3.66 -30.82
N LEU A 17 4.25 3.58 -29.81
CA LEU A 17 4.84 2.35 -29.26
C LEU A 17 5.96 2.74 -28.27
N ALA A 18 5.56 3.00 -27.03
CA ALA A 18 6.43 2.89 -25.86
C ALA A 18 5.55 2.58 -24.64
N ALA A 19 4.73 1.55 -24.76
CA ALA A 19 3.89 1.04 -23.67
C ALA A 19 3.84 -0.49 -23.78
N PHE A 20 5.00 -1.13 -23.66
CA PHE A 20 5.08 -2.59 -23.54
C PHE A 20 6.27 -2.96 -22.67
N LEU A 21 6.04 -2.91 -21.35
CA LEU A 21 6.58 -3.82 -20.33
C LEU A 21 6.10 -3.35 -18.95
N PHE A 22 4.77 -3.26 -18.80
CA PHE A 22 4.17 -3.49 -17.51
C PHE A 22 3.31 -4.73 -17.70
N ALA A 23 3.58 -5.78 -16.92
CA ALA A 23 2.55 -6.75 -16.63
C ALA A 23 1.31 -5.93 -16.28
N VAL A 24 0.18 -6.23 -16.92
CA VAL A 24 -1.11 -5.59 -16.61
C VAL A 24 -1.36 -5.88 -15.13
N LEU A 25 -0.93 -4.96 -14.26
CA LEU A 25 -1.35 -4.98 -12.88
C LEU A 25 -2.87 -4.83 -12.97
N PRO A 26 -3.65 -5.74 -12.36
CA PRO A 26 -5.08 -5.51 -12.27
C PRO A 26 -5.25 -4.14 -11.63
N MET A 27 -6.13 -3.32 -12.22
CA MET A 27 -6.40 -1.92 -11.87
C MET A 27 -6.84 -1.70 -10.41
N GLU A 28 -6.84 -2.75 -9.58
CA GLU A 28 -7.27 -2.80 -8.18
C GLU A 28 -6.10 -3.00 -7.19
N ALA A 29 -4.87 -3.31 -7.63
CA ALA A 29 -3.77 -3.55 -6.70
C ALA A 29 -2.94 -2.27 -6.44
N GLN A 30 -2.84 -1.85 -5.18
CA GLN A 30 -1.98 -0.72 -4.76
C GLN A 30 -0.53 -0.89 -5.24
N ILE A 31 0.07 0.18 -5.76
CA ILE A 31 1.46 0.20 -6.26
C ILE A 31 2.43 0.50 -5.10
N ARG A 32 2.99 -0.55 -4.51
CA ARG A 32 3.90 -0.49 -3.35
C ARG A 32 5.37 -0.35 -3.74
N GLY A 33 5.72 -0.61 -5.00
CA GLY A 33 7.07 -0.46 -5.53
C GLY A 33 7.08 -0.50 -7.06
N PHE A 34 8.23 -0.20 -7.67
CA PHE A 34 8.37 -0.20 -9.14
C PHE A 34 8.08 -1.58 -9.74
N ARG A 35 8.57 -2.64 -9.09
CA ARG A 35 8.07 -4.01 -9.25
C ARG A 35 7.69 -4.56 -7.89
N GLN A 36 6.60 -5.33 -7.86
CA GLN A 36 6.12 -5.99 -6.65
C GLN A 36 5.67 -7.42 -6.96
N GLU A 37 5.97 -8.33 -6.05
CA GLU A 37 5.58 -9.73 -6.10
C GLU A 37 4.97 -10.11 -4.74
N GLN A 38 3.77 -10.69 -4.76
CA GLN A 38 3.16 -11.20 -3.53
C GLN A 38 3.78 -12.56 -3.20
N LEU A 39 4.33 -12.69 -1.99
CA LEU A 39 4.88 -13.93 -1.46
C LEU A 39 3.74 -14.73 -0.84
N LYS A 40 3.12 -15.61 -1.63
CA LYS A 40 1.92 -16.35 -1.23
C LYS A 40 2.23 -17.66 -0.53
N GLU A 41 3.13 -18.46 -1.07
CA GLU A 41 3.42 -19.79 -0.55
C GLU A 41 4.56 -19.73 0.48
N TRP A 42 4.32 -20.28 1.68
CA TRP A 42 5.29 -20.32 2.77
C TRP A 42 5.32 -21.72 3.39
N GLU A 43 6.49 -22.14 3.85
CA GLU A 43 6.59 -23.24 4.82
C GLU A 43 6.29 -22.69 6.22
N PHE A 44 5.53 -23.41 7.02
CA PHE A 44 5.07 -22.98 8.33
C PHE A 44 5.31 -24.07 9.38
N SER A 45 5.69 -23.66 10.60
CA SER A 45 5.81 -24.56 11.75
C SER A 45 5.59 -23.82 13.08
N LYS A 46 4.87 -24.45 14.01
CA LYS A 46 4.68 -23.93 15.39
C LYS A 46 5.86 -24.26 16.31
N ASP A 47 6.60 -25.34 16.05
CA ASP A 47 7.65 -25.85 16.93
C ASP A 47 9.03 -25.93 16.25
N GLY A 48 9.08 -25.72 14.94
CA GLY A 48 10.30 -25.78 14.12
C GLY A 48 10.67 -27.18 13.65
N SER A 49 9.92 -28.22 14.02
CA SER A 49 10.13 -29.61 13.59
C SER A 49 9.19 -30.02 12.46
N ASP A 50 7.88 -29.80 12.63
CA ASP A 50 6.89 -30.21 11.65
C ASP A 50 6.54 -29.04 10.74
N TRP A 51 6.92 -29.16 9.46
CA TRP A 51 6.74 -28.12 8.45
C TRP A 51 5.62 -28.49 7.48
N GLU A 52 4.73 -27.55 7.25
CA GLU A 52 3.67 -27.66 6.24
C GLU A 52 3.69 -26.46 5.29
N THR A 53 3.16 -26.64 4.08
CA THR A 53 2.99 -25.55 3.12
C THR A 53 1.67 -24.85 3.39
N VAL A 54 1.70 -23.53 3.54
CA VAL A 54 0.54 -22.66 3.74
C VAL A 54 0.52 -21.53 2.72
N GLU A 55 -0.66 -20.98 2.46
CA GLU A 55 -0.83 -19.76 1.68
C GLU A 55 -1.06 -18.56 2.61
N VAL A 56 -0.31 -17.48 2.40
CA VAL A 56 -0.47 -16.19 3.08
C VAL A 56 -1.44 -15.31 2.28
N PRO A 57 -2.48 -14.72 2.92
CA PRO A 57 -2.69 -14.59 4.37
C PRO A 57 -2.96 -15.90 5.14
N HIS A 58 -2.25 -16.11 6.25
CA HIS A 58 -2.37 -17.29 7.11
C HIS A 58 -2.38 -16.91 8.59
N SER A 59 -3.29 -17.50 9.36
CA SER A 59 -3.26 -17.46 10.82
C SER A 59 -3.20 -18.86 11.39
N TYR A 60 -2.24 -19.11 12.27
CA TYR A 60 -2.11 -20.38 12.97
C TYR A 60 -3.15 -20.60 14.08
N ASN A 61 -4.08 -19.64 14.20
CA ASN A 61 -5.28 -19.70 15.02
C ASN A 61 -6.57 -19.81 14.20
N ALA A 62 -6.51 -20.15 12.91
CA ALA A 62 -7.70 -20.32 12.07
C ALA A 62 -8.71 -21.32 12.66
N GLU A 63 -8.22 -22.41 13.26
CA GLU A 63 -9.05 -23.45 13.88
C GLU A 63 -9.38 -23.17 15.35
N ASP A 64 -8.43 -22.74 16.17
CA ASP A 64 -8.60 -22.60 17.62
C ASP A 64 -8.94 -21.17 18.09
N GLY A 65 -8.88 -20.18 17.19
CA GLY A 65 -9.05 -18.76 17.46
C GLY A 65 -10.47 -18.32 17.85
N HIS A 66 -11.42 -19.26 17.94
CA HIS A 66 -12.74 -19.05 18.54
C HIS A 66 -12.82 -19.50 20.01
N SER A 67 -11.77 -20.14 20.53
CA SER A 67 -11.70 -20.70 21.88
C SER A 67 -10.91 -19.77 22.83
N PRO A 68 -11.24 -19.73 24.13
CA PRO A 68 -10.40 -19.05 25.13
C PRO A 68 -9.03 -19.73 25.36
N TYR A 69 -8.83 -20.94 24.82
CA TYR A 69 -7.60 -21.73 24.98
C TYR A 69 -6.76 -21.84 23.69
N TYR A 70 -6.87 -20.85 22.80
CA TYR A 70 -6.13 -20.82 21.55
C TYR A 70 -4.61 -20.76 21.76
N TYR A 71 -3.84 -21.30 20.80
CA TYR A 71 -2.38 -21.29 20.85
C TYR A 71 -1.83 -19.86 20.89
N ARG A 72 -0.99 -19.60 21.90
CA ARG A 72 -0.23 -18.37 22.06
C ARG A 72 1.25 -18.69 22.20
N GLY A 73 2.05 -18.22 21.25
CA GLY A 73 3.45 -18.59 21.17
C GLY A 73 4.12 -18.13 19.88
N LYS A 74 5.34 -18.60 19.69
CA LYS A 74 6.12 -18.35 18.48
C LYS A 74 5.78 -19.37 17.42
N ALA A 75 5.57 -18.92 16.20
CA ALA A 75 5.54 -19.78 15.03
C ALA A 75 6.40 -19.18 13.92
N THR A 76 6.97 -20.04 13.09
CA THR A 76 7.93 -19.65 12.06
C THR A 76 7.34 -19.89 10.69
N TYR A 77 7.50 -18.90 9.81
CA TYR A 77 7.22 -18.97 8.39
C TYR A 77 8.54 -18.88 7.62
N ARG A 78 8.68 -19.62 6.51
CA ARG A 78 9.85 -19.56 5.63
C ARG A 78 9.45 -19.54 4.17
N CYS A 79 10.19 -18.80 3.37
CA CYS A 79 10.09 -18.88 1.90
C CYS A 79 11.45 -18.63 1.26
N ASP A 80 11.61 -19.04 0.00
CA ASP A 80 12.81 -18.78 -0.78
C ASP A 80 12.58 -17.67 -1.80
N LEU A 81 13.47 -16.68 -1.83
CA LEU A 81 13.50 -15.63 -2.84
C LEU A 81 14.58 -15.91 -3.87
N ARG A 82 14.23 -15.83 -5.16
CA ARG A 82 15.21 -15.97 -6.25
C ARG A 82 15.61 -14.60 -6.81
N ILE A 83 16.77 -14.11 -6.39
CA ILE A 83 17.27 -12.78 -6.75
C ILE A 83 18.31 -12.87 -7.87
N SER A 84 18.06 -12.16 -8.97
CA SER A 84 18.97 -12.11 -10.12
C SER A 84 19.88 -10.88 -10.12
N ASP A 85 19.40 -9.75 -9.61
CA ASP A 85 20.10 -8.46 -9.60
C ASP A 85 20.15 -7.86 -8.18
N VAL A 86 21.18 -8.23 -7.42
CA VAL A 86 21.41 -7.71 -6.07
C VAL A 86 21.81 -6.23 -6.03
N LYS A 87 22.03 -5.57 -7.18
CA LYS A 87 22.37 -4.13 -7.22
C LYS A 87 21.14 -3.24 -7.06
N LYS A 88 19.94 -3.77 -7.27
CA LYS A 88 18.69 -3.05 -7.02
C LYS A 88 18.35 -3.06 -5.55
N THR A 89 17.64 -2.04 -5.11
CA THR A 89 17.13 -2.00 -3.74
C THR A 89 15.91 -2.92 -3.63
N HIS A 90 15.91 -3.77 -2.61
CA HIS A 90 14.85 -4.74 -2.32
C HIS A 90 14.28 -4.50 -0.93
N TYR A 91 12.96 -4.55 -0.82
CA TYR A 91 12.24 -4.51 0.44
C TYR A 91 11.34 -5.72 0.58
N LEU A 92 11.19 -6.22 1.81
CA LEU A 92 9.99 -6.95 2.20
C LEU A 92 8.98 -5.93 2.74
N PHE A 93 7.73 -6.06 2.31
CA PHE A 93 6.62 -5.24 2.80
C PHE A 93 5.55 -6.16 3.39
N PHE A 94 5.28 -5.99 4.67
CA PHE A 94 4.28 -6.76 5.40
C PHE A 94 3.07 -5.86 5.62
N GLU A 95 1.89 -6.31 5.19
CA GLU A 95 0.63 -5.60 5.51
C GLU A 95 0.14 -5.88 6.94
N GLY A 96 0.70 -6.89 7.60
CA GLY A 96 0.43 -7.22 8.99
C GLY A 96 1.01 -8.59 9.35
N ALA A 97 1.69 -8.65 10.50
CA ALA A 97 2.27 -9.87 11.05
C ALA A 97 2.03 -9.88 12.56
N ALA A 98 1.14 -10.76 13.00
CA ALA A 98 0.56 -10.69 14.33
C ALA A 98 1.25 -11.62 15.35
N GLN A 99 1.51 -11.18 16.58
CA GLN A 99 1.37 -9.80 17.11
C GLN A 99 2.70 -9.04 17.13
N ALA A 100 3.80 -9.76 17.33
CA ALA A 100 5.15 -9.30 17.05
C ALA A 100 5.76 -10.16 15.94
N ALA A 101 6.69 -9.60 15.18
CA ALA A 101 7.39 -10.28 14.11
C ALA A 101 8.90 -10.03 14.21
N MET A 102 9.70 -11.06 13.94
CA MET A 102 11.13 -10.96 13.72
C MET A 102 11.45 -11.52 12.34
N VAL A 103 12.13 -10.72 11.51
CA VAL A 103 12.44 -11.07 10.11
C VAL A 103 13.92 -11.39 9.99
N LYS A 104 14.21 -12.52 9.35
CA LYS A 104 15.56 -12.95 9.01
C LYS A 104 15.70 -13.20 7.52
N VAL A 105 16.88 -12.90 6.98
CA VAL A 105 17.29 -13.23 5.61
C VAL A 105 18.64 -13.91 5.67
N ASN A 106 18.74 -15.11 5.09
CA ASN A 106 19.96 -15.94 5.12
C ASN A 106 20.51 -16.17 6.55
N GLY A 107 19.61 -16.26 7.53
CA GLY A 107 19.93 -16.44 8.95
C GLY A 107 20.25 -15.15 9.73
N GLU A 108 20.47 -14.03 9.05
CA GLU A 108 20.71 -12.73 9.66
C GLU A 108 19.37 -12.04 10.02
N GLN A 109 19.24 -11.54 11.24
CA GLN A 109 18.07 -10.76 11.64
C GLN A 109 18.15 -9.34 11.05
N VAL A 110 17.20 -9.00 10.20
CA VAL A 110 17.14 -7.71 9.49
C VAL A 110 16.12 -6.74 10.07
N ALA A 111 15.10 -7.25 10.79
CA ALA A 111 14.09 -6.40 11.44
C ALA A 111 13.37 -7.09 12.59
N ALA A 112 12.74 -6.27 13.43
CA ALA A 112 11.70 -6.67 14.37
C ALA A 112 10.57 -5.63 14.35
N HIS A 113 9.32 -6.08 14.52
CA HIS A 113 8.13 -5.24 14.53
C HIS A 113 7.21 -5.66 15.67
N LYS A 114 6.66 -4.69 16.41
CA LYS A 114 5.64 -4.91 17.46
C LYS A 114 4.34 -4.22 17.03
N GLY A 115 3.23 -4.95 17.09
CA GLY A 115 1.91 -4.49 16.69
C GLY A 115 1.43 -5.22 15.44
N GLY A 116 0.47 -6.14 15.62
CA GLY A 116 0.08 -7.08 14.57
C GLY A 116 -0.70 -6.50 13.40
N TYR A 117 -1.20 -5.27 13.53
CA TYR A 117 -2.25 -4.73 12.66
C TYR A 117 -1.80 -3.57 11.78
N THR A 118 -0.53 -3.15 11.89
CA THR A 118 0.02 -2.06 11.08
C THR A 118 1.03 -2.61 10.08
N PRO A 119 1.08 -2.06 8.86
CA PRO A 119 2.08 -2.45 7.89
C PRO A 119 3.49 -1.99 8.29
N PHE A 120 4.51 -2.70 7.81
CA PHE A 120 5.90 -2.32 7.95
C PHE A 120 6.74 -2.81 6.77
N SER A 121 7.80 -2.07 6.44
CA SER A 121 8.76 -2.40 5.39
C SER A 121 10.14 -2.69 5.97
N VAL A 122 10.89 -3.58 5.32
CA VAL A 122 12.24 -3.97 5.73
C VAL A 122 13.15 -3.93 4.50
N ASN A 123 14.17 -3.08 4.50
CA ASN A 123 15.19 -3.10 3.47
C ASN A 123 16.07 -4.34 3.66
N ILE A 124 16.11 -5.22 2.66
CA ILE A 124 16.87 -6.48 2.72
C ILE A 124 18.08 -6.48 1.78
N THR A 125 18.34 -5.36 1.08
CA THR A 125 19.30 -5.28 -0.03
C THR A 125 20.68 -5.80 0.34
N GLU A 126 21.23 -5.38 1.48
CA GLU A 126 22.60 -5.72 1.91
C GLU A 126 22.75 -7.19 2.35
N THR A 127 21.65 -7.89 2.62
CA THR A 127 21.65 -9.30 3.05
C THR A 127 21.46 -10.30 1.91
N LEU A 128 21.17 -9.81 0.70
CA LEU A 128 20.85 -10.63 -0.46
C LEU A 128 22.09 -11.10 -1.21
N ASN A 129 22.07 -12.38 -1.57
CA ASN A 129 23.00 -13.02 -2.48
C ASN A 129 22.35 -13.23 -3.86
N LYS A 130 23.16 -13.30 -4.92
CA LYS A 130 22.64 -13.72 -6.22
C LYS A 130 22.23 -15.19 -6.15
N GLY A 131 21.02 -15.52 -6.58
CA GLY A 131 20.47 -16.87 -6.51
C GLY A 131 19.36 -16.98 -5.47
N VAL A 132 19.34 -18.09 -4.74
CA VAL A 132 18.31 -18.38 -3.72
C VAL A 132 18.70 -17.73 -2.39
N ASN A 133 17.74 -17.06 -1.75
CA ASN A 133 17.87 -16.47 -0.43
C ASN A 133 16.73 -16.94 0.44
N ARG A 134 17.02 -17.39 1.66
CA ARG A 134 16.01 -17.89 2.59
C ARG A 134 15.51 -16.73 3.44
N VAL A 135 14.20 -16.49 3.43
CA VAL A 135 13.51 -15.59 4.36
C VAL A 135 12.87 -16.42 5.45
N GLU A 136 13.02 -15.98 6.70
CA GLU A 136 12.30 -16.54 7.85
C GLU A 136 11.60 -15.42 8.60
N VAL A 137 10.34 -15.65 8.99
CA VAL A 137 9.56 -14.71 9.80
C VAL A 137 9.02 -15.45 11.01
N ILE A 138 9.42 -15.00 12.19
CA ILE A 138 8.95 -15.56 13.46
C ILE A 138 7.88 -14.63 14.00
N CYS A 139 6.64 -15.11 13.99
CA CYS A 139 5.48 -14.40 14.53
C CYS A 139 5.21 -14.87 15.96
N ASP A 140 4.94 -13.94 16.87
CA ASP A 140 4.70 -14.22 18.28
C ASP A 140 3.44 -13.50 18.77
N ASN A 141 2.46 -14.26 19.28
CA ASN A 141 1.24 -13.73 19.91
C ASN A 141 1.12 -14.10 21.40
N SER A 142 2.26 -14.47 22.01
CA SER A 142 2.39 -14.62 23.46
C SER A 142 1.92 -13.38 24.21
N GLU A 143 1.72 -13.53 25.51
CA GLU A 143 1.42 -12.37 26.35
C GLU A 143 2.63 -11.46 26.47
N ASP A 144 2.41 -10.20 26.11
CA ASP A 144 3.39 -9.13 26.22
C ASP A 144 2.67 -7.92 26.83
N VAL A 145 3.02 -7.58 28.07
CA VAL A 145 2.42 -6.46 28.81
C VAL A 145 2.90 -5.10 28.28
N ASP A 146 3.97 -5.08 27.49
CA ASP A 146 4.51 -3.89 26.86
C ASP A 146 3.96 -3.68 25.43
N MET A 147 3.00 -4.51 24.98
CA MET A 147 2.40 -4.43 23.64
C MET A 147 0.88 -4.40 23.72
N ILE A 148 0.27 -3.36 23.13
CA ILE A 148 -1.19 -3.32 22.96
C ILE A 148 -1.63 -4.25 21.81
N PRO A 149 -2.83 -4.87 21.92
CA PRO A 149 -3.70 -4.88 23.10
C PRO A 149 -3.12 -5.76 24.22
N VAL A 150 -3.07 -5.26 25.46
CA VAL A 150 -2.60 -6.04 26.63
C VAL A 150 -3.68 -7.03 27.06
N THR A 151 -4.91 -6.53 27.24
CA THR A 151 -6.13 -7.32 27.46
C THR A 151 -7.15 -6.96 26.39
N SER A 152 -7.99 -7.92 26.01
CA SER A 152 -9.00 -7.76 24.97
C SER A 152 -10.12 -8.77 25.16
N ASP A 153 -11.33 -8.40 24.73
CA ASP A 153 -12.48 -9.31 24.58
C ASP A 153 -12.55 -9.89 23.15
N PHE A 154 -11.37 -10.12 22.57
CA PHE A 154 -11.18 -10.76 21.27
C PHE A 154 -9.83 -11.48 21.27
N ASN A 155 -9.72 -12.55 20.50
CA ASN A 155 -8.51 -13.34 20.41
C ASN A 155 -7.45 -12.64 19.54
N LYS A 156 -6.21 -12.64 20.04
CA LYS A 156 -5.06 -12.05 19.35
C LYS A 156 -4.47 -13.10 18.41
N ASN A 157 -5.23 -13.38 17.35
CA ASN A 157 -4.87 -14.39 16.35
C ASN A 157 -3.52 -14.04 15.73
N GLY A 158 -2.60 -15.01 15.74
CA GLY A 158 -1.22 -14.80 15.33
C GLY A 158 -0.94 -15.31 13.91
N GLY A 159 0.19 -14.85 13.35
CA GLY A 159 0.69 -15.27 12.05
C GLY A 159 0.84 -14.15 11.03
N LEU A 160 1.23 -14.53 9.81
CA LEU A 160 1.24 -13.66 8.62
C LEU A 160 -0.19 -13.50 8.09
N HIS A 161 -1.06 -12.90 8.90
CA HIS A 161 -2.50 -12.78 8.66
C HIS A 161 -2.89 -11.74 7.59
N ASN A 162 -1.91 -11.04 7.01
CA ASN A 162 -2.07 -10.13 5.89
C ASN A 162 -0.99 -10.41 4.82
N PRO A 163 -1.15 -9.94 3.58
CA PRO A 163 -0.19 -10.16 2.49
C PRO A 163 1.24 -9.72 2.82
N VAL A 164 2.21 -10.45 2.26
CA VAL A 164 3.63 -10.09 2.26
C VAL A 164 4.10 -9.91 0.81
N TRP A 165 4.90 -8.89 0.57
CA TRP A 165 5.37 -8.51 -0.75
C TRP A 165 6.89 -8.38 -0.80
N LEU A 166 7.49 -8.87 -1.89
CA LEU A 166 8.83 -8.45 -2.30
C LEU A 166 8.69 -7.24 -3.22
N LEU A 167 9.31 -6.13 -2.83
CA LEU A 167 9.36 -4.89 -3.62
C LEU A 167 10.76 -4.72 -4.21
N VAL A 168 10.85 -4.36 -5.48
CA VAL A 168 12.11 -4.02 -6.15
C VAL A 168 12.03 -2.60 -6.68
N MET A 169 12.96 -1.77 -6.25
CA MET A 169 13.00 -0.34 -6.58
C MET A 169 14.01 -0.03 -7.69
N GLU A 170 13.81 1.11 -8.34
CA GLU A 170 14.79 1.68 -9.28
C GLU A 170 15.88 2.51 -8.57
N ASP A 171 16.80 3.11 -9.33
CA ASP A 171 17.93 3.87 -8.77
C ASP A 171 17.49 5.12 -7.98
N VAL A 172 16.29 5.63 -8.24
CA VAL A 172 15.63 6.72 -7.50
C VAL A 172 14.17 6.33 -7.37
N TYR A 173 13.63 6.33 -6.15
CA TYR A 173 12.31 5.77 -5.85
C TYR A 173 11.58 6.51 -4.73
N PHE A 174 10.27 6.33 -4.63
CA PHE A 174 9.48 6.78 -3.48
C PHE A 174 9.69 5.82 -2.32
N SER A 175 10.07 6.33 -1.15
CA SER A 175 10.37 5.52 0.03
C SER A 175 9.18 4.63 0.41
N PRO A 176 9.38 3.32 0.61
CA PRO A 176 8.36 2.43 1.18
C PRO A 176 8.24 2.56 2.70
N GLU A 177 9.19 3.26 3.34
CA GLU A 177 9.23 3.46 4.79
C GLU A 177 8.44 4.70 5.23
N GLU A 178 8.15 5.62 4.29
CA GLU A 178 7.44 6.87 4.56
C GLU A 178 6.05 6.87 3.95
N TYR A 179 5.09 7.44 4.68
CA TYR A 179 3.67 7.53 4.28
C TYR A 179 2.97 6.18 4.05
N GLY A 180 3.50 5.10 4.62
CA GLY A 180 2.90 3.76 4.59
C GLY A 180 2.82 3.16 3.18
N MET A 181 1.90 2.21 2.98
CA MET A 181 1.82 1.42 1.73
C MET A 181 1.56 2.23 0.45
N TYR A 182 1.03 3.45 0.59
CA TYR A 182 0.76 4.34 -0.52
C TYR A 182 2.00 5.08 -1.00
N ARG A 183 3.03 5.19 -0.14
CA ARG A 183 4.28 5.96 -0.38
C ARG A 183 4.06 7.44 -0.70
N LEU A 184 2.82 7.90 -0.49
CA LEU A 184 2.32 9.24 -0.73
C LEU A 184 1.39 9.63 0.41
N ARG A 185 1.40 10.90 0.77
CA ARG A 185 0.38 11.53 1.60
C ARG A 185 -0.36 12.57 0.79
N CYS A 186 -1.66 12.39 0.67
CA CYS A 186 -2.56 13.33 0.01
C CYS A 186 -3.47 13.96 1.07
N GLU A 187 -3.38 15.28 1.23
CA GLU A 187 -4.19 16.05 2.18
C GLU A 187 -5.09 17.03 1.45
N THR A 188 -6.27 17.27 2.01
CA THR A 188 -7.28 18.18 1.44
C THR A 188 -7.67 19.23 2.48
N PRO A 189 -6.74 20.15 2.83
CA PRO A 189 -6.91 21.04 3.98
C PRO A 189 -8.09 22.02 3.84
N GLU A 190 -8.54 22.28 2.61
CA GLU A 190 -9.73 23.08 2.35
C GLU A 190 -10.54 22.46 1.22
N VAL A 191 -11.81 22.15 1.49
CA VAL A 191 -12.75 21.63 0.49
C VAL A 191 -14.05 22.41 0.56
N THR A 192 -14.27 23.26 -0.43
CA THR A 192 -15.52 23.98 -0.66
C THR A 192 -15.96 23.83 -2.11
N LYS A 193 -17.19 24.24 -2.43
CA LYS A 193 -17.67 24.27 -3.83
C LYS A 193 -16.81 25.15 -4.75
N LYS A 194 -16.19 26.21 -4.21
CA LYS A 194 -15.44 27.21 -4.99
C LYS A 194 -13.93 26.95 -5.00
N LYS A 195 -13.42 26.21 -4.02
CA LYS A 195 -11.99 26.04 -3.80
C LYS A 195 -11.72 24.70 -3.12
N VAL A 196 -10.83 23.93 -3.72
CA VAL A 196 -10.28 22.69 -3.18
C VAL A 196 -8.77 22.82 -3.21
N VAL A 197 -8.13 22.75 -2.04
CA VAL A 197 -6.68 22.71 -1.90
C VAL A 197 -6.26 21.26 -1.74
N THR A 198 -5.26 20.82 -2.51
CA THR A 198 -4.70 19.48 -2.42
C THR A 198 -3.20 19.57 -2.22
N ASN A 199 -2.69 18.91 -1.17
CA ASN A 199 -1.27 18.81 -0.87
C ASN A 199 -0.81 17.38 -1.07
N VAL A 200 0.19 17.18 -1.90
CA VAL A 200 0.77 15.87 -2.21
C VAL A 200 2.20 15.84 -1.72
N ARG A 201 2.48 14.92 -0.79
CA ARG A 201 3.81 14.73 -0.21
C ARG A 201 4.33 13.33 -0.47
N ALA A 202 5.64 13.24 -0.68
CA ALA A 202 6.36 11.98 -0.85
C ALA A 202 7.80 12.13 -0.37
N LYS A 203 8.41 11.03 0.07
CA LYS A 203 9.86 10.97 0.31
C LYS A 203 10.51 10.31 -0.91
N ILE A 204 11.41 11.02 -1.57
CA ILE A 204 12.18 10.49 -2.72
C ILE A 204 13.57 10.11 -2.22
N VAL A 205 14.04 8.91 -2.56
CA VAL A 205 15.33 8.36 -2.11
C VAL A 205 16.25 8.12 -3.30
N ASN A 206 17.50 8.60 -3.22
CA ASN A 206 18.58 8.26 -4.15
C ASN A 206 19.73 7.59 -3.37
N PRO A 207 19.76 6.24 -3.31
CA PRO A 207 20.85 5.52 -2.64
C PRO A 207 22.12 5.43 -3.50
N SER A 208 22.11 5.94 -4.74
CA SER A 208 23.25 5.79 -5.64
C SER A 208 24.35 6.82 -5.34
N ASN A 209 25.56 6.54 -5.82
CA ASN A 209 26.70 7.44 -5.72
C ASN A 209 26.72 8.55 -6.78
N ARG A 210 25.58 8.82 -7.44
CA ARG A 210 25.46 9.85 -8.49
C ARG A 210 24.25 10.72 -8.23
N ASP A 211 24.44 12.01 -8.42
CA ASP A 211 23.34 12.96 -8.47
C ASP A 211 22.39 12.59 -9.63
N ALA A 212 21.10 12.79 -9.39
CA ALA A 212 20.05 12.60 -10.37
C ALA A 212 19.23 13.87 -10.49
N ASN A 213 19.00 14.33 -11.73
CA ASN A 213 17.91 15.27 -12.00
C ASN A 213 16.73 14.46 -12.55
N ILE A 214 15.62 14.48 -11.83
CA ILE A 214 14.41 13.74 -12.19
C ILE A 214 13.28 14.72 -12.53
N LEU A 215 12.41 14.32 -13.44
CA LEU A 215 11.13 14.98 -13.65
C LEU A 215 10.10 14.28 -12.75
N VAL A 216 9.50 15.03 -11.83
CA VAL A 216 8.36 14.57 -11.04
C VAL A 216 7.09 15.15 -11.67
N ARG A 217 6.17 14.27 -12.06
CA ARG A 217 4.88 14.62 -12.63
C ARG A 217 3.77 14.29 -11.65
N VAL A 218 3.03 15.30 -11.22
CA VAL A 218 1.82 15.15 -10.39
C VAL A 218 0.59 15.23 -11.29
N GLN A 219 -0.31 14.27 -11.15
CA GLN A 219 -1.57 14.21 -11.90
C GLN A 219 -2.75 14.01 -10.95
N LEU A 220 -3.87 14.66 -11.29
CA LEU A 220 -5.19 14.30 -10.77
C LEU A 220 -5.99 13.70 -11.91
N LEU A 221 -6.45 12.46 -11.74
CA LEU A 221 -7.27 11.74 -12.70
C LEU A 221 -8.71 11.64 -12.17
N GLU A 222 -9.67 11.88 -13.06
CA GLU A 222 -11.09 11.65 -12.85
C GLU A 222 -11.40 10.15 -12.65
N ALA A 223 -12.59 9.82 -12.17
CA ALA A 223 -13.00 8.42 -11.95
C ALA A 223 -12.95 7.55 -13.22
N ASN A 224 -13.11 8.16 -14.40
CA ASN A 224 -13.00 7.49 -15.71
C ASN A 224 -11.57 7.47 -16.28
N GLY A 225 -10.58 7.97 -15.53
CA GLY A 225 -9.18 8.06 -15.95
C GLY A 225 -8.82 9.30 -16.78
N ALA A 226 -9.77 10.21 -17.05
CA ALA A 226 -9.48 11.47 -17.73
C ALA A 226 -8.57 12.36 -16.87
N LEU A 227 -7.67 13.11 -17.52
CA LEU A 227 -6.75 14.02 -16.83
C LEU A 227 -7.47 15.30 -16.41
N GLY A 228 -7.58 15.54 -15.10
CA GLY A 228 -8.18 16.74 -14.52
C GLY A 228 -7.13 17.81 -14.13
N TYR A 229 -5.92 17.40 -13.77
CA TYR A 229 -4.81 18.31 -13.47
C TYR A 229 -3.47 17.63 -13.75
N GLN A 230 -2.47 18.43 -14.17
CA GLN A 230 -1.08 17.99 -14.27
C GLN A 230 -0.12 19.13 -13.95
N ALA A 231 0.97 18.80 -13.24
CA ALA A 231 2.14 19.65 -13.12
C ALA A 231 3.41 18.82 -13.18
N ASP A 232 4.44 19.37 -13.83
CA ASP A 232 5.75 18.76 -13.99
C ASP A 232 6.79 19.63 -13.26
N ARG A 233 7.68 19.02 -12.48
CA ARG A 233 8.74 19.70 -11.73
C ARG A 233 10.05 18.95 -11.88
N GLU A 234 11.11 19.64 -12.26
CA GLU A 234 12.47 19.09 -12.15
C GLU A 234 12.93 19.13 -10.69
N VAL A 235 13.44 18.01 -10.21
CA VAL A 235 13.90 17.82 -8.83
C VAL A 235 15.33 17.27 -8.87
N PRO A 236 16.32 18.04 -8.39
CA PRO A 236 17.68 17.53 -8.20
C PRO A 236 17.74 16.73 -6.89
N VAL A 237 18.07 15.45 -6.99
CA VAL A 237 18.28 14.55 -5.85
C VAL A 237 19.74 14.14 -5.82
N ARG A 238 20.47 14.58 -4.80
CA ARG A 238 21.92 14.32 -4.69
C ARG A 238 22.20 12.83 -4.46
N ALA A 239 23.42 12.40 -4.76
CA ALA A 239 23.92 11.09 -4.38
C ALA A 239 23.74 10.84 -2.88
N PHE A 240 23.37 9.61 -2.51
CA PHE A 240 23.17 9.18 -1.12
C PHE A 240 22.31 10.13 -0.29
N SER A 241 21.20 10.62 -0.88
CA SER A 241 20.35 11.61 -0.23
C SER A 241 18.88 11.29 -0.40
N GLU A 242 18.09 11.96 0.42
CA GLU A 242 16.64 11.97 0.32
C GLU A 242 16.14 13.38 -0.01
N TYR A 243 14.96 13.46 -0.60
CA TYR A 243 14.28 14.69 -0.92
C TYR A 243 12.83 14.64 -0.47
N ASP A 244 12.42 15.58 0.37
CA ASP A 244 11.03 15.79 0.76
C ASP A 244 10.30 16.54 -0.36
N PHE A 245 9.52 15.78 -1.14
CA PHE A 245 8.67 16.34 -2.18
C PHE A 245 7.37 16.86 -1.56
N ASP A 246 7.06 18.12 -1.85
CA ASP A 246 5.79 18.77 -1.50
C ASP A 246 5.28 19.54 -2.73
N HIS A 247 4.01 19.33 -3.05
CA HIS A 247 3.30 19.99 -4.14
C HIS A 247 1.87 20.30 -3.75
N GLU A 248 1.55 21.59 -3.73
CA GLU A 248 0.19 22.11 -3.54
C GLU A 248 -0.42 22.49 -4.88
N PHE A 249 -1.71 22.18 -5.05
CA PHE A 249 -2.50 22.74 -6.15
C PHE A 249 -3.94 23.03 -5.71
N ILE A 250 -4.55 24.01 -6.40
CA ILE A 250 -5.87 24.52 -6.07
C ILE A 250 -6.77 24.40 -7.29
N LEU A 251 -7.92 23.75 -7.11
CA LEU A 251 -8.95 23.60 -8.14
C LEU A 251 -10.29 24.17 -7.64
N SER A 252 -11.25 24.32 -8.54
CA SER A 252 -12.60 24.79 -8.24
C SER A 252 -13.63 23.93 -8.98
N GLY A 253 -14.87 23.88 -8.49
CA GLY A 253 -15.94 23.14 -9.16
C GLY A 253 -15.74 21.62 -9.18
N MET A 254 -15.02 21.07 -8.21
CA MET A 254 -14.75 19.63 -8.14
C MET A 254 -15.99 18.82 -7.75
N HIS A 255 -16.06 17.59 -8.24
CA HIS A 255 -17.07 16.61 -7.85
C HIS A 255 -16.75 16.14 -6.43
N LEU A 256 -17.60 16.48 -5.47
CA LEU A 256 -17.36 16.14 -4.06
C LEU A 256 -17.77 14.69 -3.78
N TRP A 257 -16.96 13.99 -2.98
CA TRP A 257 -17.39 12.76 -2.35
C TRP A 257 -18.52 13.07 -1.36
N ASP A 258 -19.68 12.44 -1.52
CA ASP A 258 -20.92 12.74 -0.78
C ASP A 258 -21.49 11.51 -0.06
N GLY A 259 -20.64 10.79 0.65
CA GLY A 259 -21.06 9.66 1.46
C GLY A 259 -21.56 8.49 0.61
N MET A 260 -22.56 7.79 1.13
CA MET A 260 -23.20 6.66 0.45
C MET A 260 -23.97 7.09 -0.82
N LYS A 261 -24.30 8.38 -0.95
CA LYS A 261 -25.08 8.89 -2.09
C LYS A 261 -24.24 8.99 -3.36
N ASP A 262 -23.00 9.44 -3.21
CA ASP A 262 -22.11 9.69 -4.34
C ASP A 262 -20.64 9.60 -3.89
N PRO A 263 -20.09 8.37 -3.74
CA PRO A 263 -18.73 8.18 -3.25
C PRO A 263 -17.69 8.42 -4.35
N TYR A 264 -17.72 9.60 -4.99
CA TYR A 264 -16.82 9.96 -6.08
C TYR A 264 -15.36 9.97 -5.64
N LEU A 265 -14.50 9.31 -6.41
CA LEU A 265 -13.06 9.21 -6.13
C LEU A 265 -12.25 9.64 -7.35
N TYR A 266 -11.31 10.55 -7.10
CA TYR A 266 -10.22 10.86 -8.00
C TYR A 266 -9.03 9.94 -7.71
N THR A 267 -8.05 9.94 -8.61
CA THR A 267 -6.73 9.35 -8.36
C THR A 267 -5.68 10.44 -8.41
N VAL A 268 -4.94 10.62 -7.31
CA VAL A 268 -3.69 11.39 -7.33
C VAL A 268 -2.57 10.43 -7.69
N ARG A 269 -1.85 10.75 -8.76
CA ARG A 269 -0.72 9.97 -9.25
C ARG A 269 0.53 10.84 -9.30
N VAL A 270 1.63 10.30 -8.81
CA VAL A 270 2.95 10.92 -8.91
C VAL A 270 3.89 9.97 -9.64
N GLU A 271 4.43 10.42 -10.77
CA GLU A 271 5.36 9.67 -11.60
C GLU A 271 6.73 10.34 -11.54
N MET A 272 7.80 9.54 -11.50
CA MET A 272 9.18 10.03 -11.61
C MET A 272 9.83 9.54 -12.89
N PHE A 273 10.54 10.42 -13.59
CA PHE A 273 11.27 10.10 -14.81
C PHE A 273 12.72 10.57 -14.76
N ARG A 274 13.63 9.79 -15.33
CA ARG A 274 14.98 10.22 -15.69
C ARG A 274 15.08 10.25 -17.21
N GLY A 275 14.99 11.45 -17.79
CA GLY A 275 14.78 11.60 -19.24
C GLY A 275 13.46 10.97 -19.66
N LYS A 276 13.50 9.95 -20.52
CA LYS A 276 12.30 9.22 -20.99
C LYS A 276 11.99 7.96 -20.18
N ARG A 277 12.85 7.57 -19.24
CA ARG A 277 12.72 6.34 -18.46
C ARG A 277 11.90 6.62 -17.21
N MET A 278 10.78 5.92 -17.03
CA MET A 278 10.05 5.90 -15.76
C MET A 278 10.92 5.23 -14.69
N MET A 279 11.07 5.92 -13.57
CA MET A 279 11.84 5.47 -12.42
C MET A 279 10.90 4.86 -11.38
N ASP A 280 9.79 5.54 -11.08
CA ASP A 280 8.81 5.04 -10.12
C ASP A 280 7.46 5.72 -10.35
N ILE A 281 6.42 5.12 -9.79
CA ILE A 281 5.05 5.62 -9.78
C ILE A 281 4.42 5.28 -8.43
N ALA A 282 3.76 6.26 -7.84
CA ALA A 282 2.91 6.05 -6.68
C ALA A 282 1.55 6.72 -6.92
N GLU A 283 0.50 6.12 -6.39
CA GLU A 283 -0.86 6.65 -6.52
C GLU A 283 -1.69 6.36 -5.28
N THR A 284 -2.68 7.22 -5.07
CA THR A 284 -3.69 7.06 -4.00
C THR A 284 -5.02 7.64 -4.47
N LYS A 285 -6.12 7.07 -3.97
CA LYS A 285 -7.47 7.59 -4.22
C LYS A 285 -7.75 8.77 -3.30
N VAL A 286 -8.44 9.78 -3.81
CA VAL A 286 -8.90 10.92 -2.99
C VAL A 286 -10.36 11.22 -3.27
N GLY A 287 -11.16 11.27 -2.21
CA GLY A 287 -12.51 11.83 -2.22
C GLY A 287 -12.48 13.20 -1.59
N TYR A 288 -12.81 14.25 -2.36
CA TYR A 288 -12.88 15.61 -1.84
C TYR A 288 -14.17 15.81 -1.05
N ARG A 289 -14.05 16.02 0.27
CA ARG A 289 -15.19 16.35 1.14
C ARG A 289 -14.75 17.25 2.29
N SER A 290 -15.69 18.03 2.82
CA SER A 290 -15.54 18.66 4.14
C SER A 290 -16.34 17.91 5.19
N ILE A 291 -15.76 17.78 6.37
CA ILE A 291 -16.38 17.14 7.54
C ILE A 291 -16.32 18.14 8.69
N GLU A 292 -17.46 18.34 9.35
CA GLU A 292 -17.56 19.13 10.57
C GLU A 292 -18.25 18.30 11.65
N MET A 293 -17.78 18.43 12.89
CA MET A 293 -18.39 17.84 14.08
C MET A 293 -18.91 18.97 14.95
N ASP A 294 -20.23 19.09 15.03
CA ASP A 294 -20.89 20.15 15.77
C ASP A 294 -21.66 19.55 16.96
N PRO A 295 -21.54 20.11 18.18
CA PRO A 295 -22.17 19.52 19.38
C PRO A 295 -23.71 19.55 19.33
N ASP A 296 -24.32 20.50 18.62
CA ASP A 296 -25.77 20.67 18.54
C ASP A 296 -26.35 20.06 17.26
N ARG A 297 -25.61 20.15 16.15
CA ARG A 297 -26.03 19.73 14.80
C ARG A 297 -25.54 18.33 14.43
N GLY A 298 -24.61 17.76 15.20
CA GLY A 298 -24.01 16.46 14.97
C GLY A 298 -22.98 16.44 13.84
N PHE A 299 -22.88 15.30 13.14
CA PHE A 299 -21.96 15.14 12.02
C PHE A 299 -22.49 15.86 10.78
N ILE A 300 -21.63 16.63 10.13
CA ILE A 300 -21.94 17.43 8.94
C ILE A 300 -20.98 17.04 7.83
N LEU A 301 -21.53 16.68 6.67
CA LEU A 301 -20.79 16.36 5.45
C LEU A 301 -21.10 17.41 4.38
N ASN A 302 -20.06 18.02 3.81
CA ASN A 302 -20.22 19.02 2.75
C ASN A 302 -21.22 20.14 3.11
N GLY A 303 -21.18 20.60 4.36
CA GLY A 303 -22.05 21.63 4.93
C GLY A 303 -23.50 21.21 5.23
N ARG A 304 -23.85 19.92 5.06
CA ARG A 304 -25.20 19.39 5.33
C ARG A 304 -25.19 18.40 6.49
N PRO A 305 -26.23 18.35 7.34
CA PRO A 305 -26.37 17.30 8.34
C PRO A 305 -26.29 15.92 7.70
N TYR A 306 -25.45 15.05 8.25
CA TYR A 306 -25.25 13.68 7.77
C TYR A 306 -25.14 12.75 8.99
N PRO A 307 -26.27 12.36 9.60
CA PRO A 307 -26.27 11.55 10.81
C PRO A 307 -25.57 10.20 10.56
N LEU A 308 -24.53 9.92 11.34
CA LEU A 308 -23.85 8.62 11.29
C LEU A 308 -24.68 7.58 12.04
N ARG A 309 -25.03 6.51 11.34
CA ARG A 309 -25.79 5.35 11.81
C ARG A 309 -25.09 4.11 11.27
N GLY A 310 -24.51 3.34 12.18
CA GLY A 310 -23.53 2.33 11.82
C GLY A 310 -23.38 1.24 12.85
N VAL A 311 -22.46 0.33 12.54
CA VAL A 311 -22.09 -0.81 13.38
C VAL A 311 -20.58 -0.82 13.63
N ALA A 312 -20.13 -1.66 14.56
CA ALA A 312 -18.71 -1.99 14.70
C ALA A 312 -18.41 -3.31 13.99
N MET A 313 -17.15 -3.50 13.58
CA MET A 313 -16.71 -4.69 12.87
C MET A 313 -15.31 -5.09 13.34
N HIS A 314 -15.11 -6.39 13.57
CA HIS A 314 -13.82 -7.06 13.70
C HIS A 314 -13.38 -7.65 12.34
N GLN A 315 -12.10 -7.98 12.18
CA GLN A 315 -11.56 -8.51 10.91
C GLN A 315 -11.39 -10.05 10.91
N ASP A 316 -12.27 -10.78 11.58
CA ASP A 316 -12.19 -12.23 11.67
C ASP A 316 -13.41 -12.95 11.08
N ALA A 317 -13.18 -14.20 10.69
CA ALA A 317 -14.22 -15.13 10.26
C ALA A 317 -13.94 -16.52 10.81
N ASP A 318 -15.01 -17.28 11.03
CA ASP A 318 -14.94 -18.67 11.48
C ASP A 318 -14.10 -19.52 10.53
N GLY A 319 -13.24 -20.37 11.08
CA GLY A 319 -12.27 -21.18 10.34
C GLY A 319 -11.15 -20.41 9.64
N LYS A 320 -11.06 -19.09 9.79
CA LYS A 320 -10.02 -18.25 9.17
C LYS A 320 -9.27 -17.37 10.16
N ALA A 321 -9.86 -17.14 11.34
CA ALA A 321 -9.40 -16.11 12.25
C ALA A 321 -9.24 -14.78 11.46
N SER A 322 -8.11 -14.08 11.60
CA SER A 322 -7.87 -12.81 10.88
C SER A 322 -7.32 -12.95 9.46
N ALA A 323 -7.14 -14.17 8.94
CA ALA A 323 -6.61 -14.40 7.59
C ALA A 323 -7.70 -14.28 6.51
N LEU A 324 -8.29 -13.10 6.39
CA LEU A 324 -9.40 -12.83 5.47
C LEU A 324 -8.92 -12.61 4.03
N THR A 325 -9.72 -13.10 3.08
CA THR A 325 -9.54 -12.82 1.65
C THR A 325 -10.33 -11.57 1.23
N GLN A 326 -10.01 -11.00 0.07
CA GLN A 326 -10.81 -9.91 -0.51
C GLN A 326 -12.30 -10.30 -0.69
N ALA A 327 -12.59 -11.58 -0.94
CA ALA A 327 -13.96 -12.06 -1.03
C ALA A 327 -14.70 -12.02 0.31
N ASP A 328 -14.01 -12.27 1.43
CA ASP A 328 -14.58 -12.15 2.77
C ASP A 328 -14.92 -10.69 3.08
N TYR A 329 -13.97 -9.77 2.87
CA TYR A 329 -14.21 -8.33 3.03
C TYR A 329 -15.38 -7.83 2.16
N ARG A 330 -15.43 -8.22 0.87
CA ARG A 330 -16.55 -7.86 -0.02
C ARG A 330 -17.88 -8.39 0.48
N ARG A 331 -17.92 -9.62 1.00
CA ARG A 331 -19.13 -10.20 1.62
C ARG A 331 -19.58 -9.36 2.80
N ASP A 332 -18.67 -9.06 3.72
CA ASP A 332 -19.00 -8.39 4.98
C ASP A 332 -19.46 -6.94 4.73
N TYR A 333 -18.79 -6.19 3.85
CA TYR A 333 -19.23 -4.84 3.49
C TYR A 333 -20.52 -4.81 2.70
N ARG A 334 -20.83 -5.85 1.92
CA ARG A 334 -22.15 -5.96 1.29
C ARG A 334 -23.24 -6.12 2.36
N ILE A 335 -23.03 -6.94 3.39
CA ILE A 335 -23.97 -7.09 4.51
C ILE A 335 -24.16 -5.77 5.25
N VAL A 336 -23.07 -5.04 5.54
CA VAL A 336 -23.14 -3.70 6.16
C VAL A 336 -23.94 -2.71 5.30
N LYS A 337 -23.74 -2.73 3.98
CA LYS A 337 -24.51 -1.90 3.04
C LYS A 337 -25.99 -2.30 2.99
N GLU A 338 -26.29 -3.60 2.96
CA GLU A 338 -27.67 -4.13 2.97
C GLU A 338 -28.42 -3.77 4.26
N LEU A 339 -27.72 -3.73 5.41
CA LEU A 339 -28.26 -3.23 6.67
C LEU A 339 -28.67 -1.75 6.61
N GLY A 340 -28.15 -0.99 5.64
CA GLY A 340 -28.39 0.45 5.50
C GLY A 340 -27.46 1.31 6.37
N ALA A 341 -26.36 0.74 6.86
CA ALA A 341 -25.37 1.50 7.61
C ALA A 341 -24.59 2.47 6.69
N ASN A 342 -24.34 3.68 7.19
CA ASN A 342 -23.53 4.70 6.49
C ASN A 342 -22.23 5.03 7.24
N PHE A 343 -21.95 4.29 8.31
CA PHE A 343 -20.79 4.42 9.16
C PHE A 343 -20.35 3.03 9.64
N LEU A 344 -19.05 2.82 9.74
CA LEU A 344 -18.48 1.58 10.24
C LEU A 344 -17.33 1.92 11.20
N ARG A 345 -17.43 1.43 12.44
CA ARG A 345 -16.34 1.50 13.40
C ARG A 345 -15.48 0.24 13.24
N LEU A 346 -14.37 0.36 12.52
CA LEU A 346 -13.36 -0.70 12.41
C LEU A 346 -12.61 -0.81 13.74
N ALA A 347 -13.13 -1.64 14.64
CA ALA A 347 -12.60 -1.84 15.97
C ALA A 347 -11.68 -3.08 15.98
N HIS A 348 -10.71 -3.22 16.89
CA HIS A 348 -10.16 -2.22 17.81
C HIS A 348 -8.76 -1.75 17.36
N TYR A 349 -8.43 -2.00 16.11
CA TYR A 349 -7.11 -1.89 15.52
C TYR A 349 -7.26 -1.45 14.06
N PRO A 350 -6.18 -0.99 13.40
CA PRO A 350 -6.21 -0.81 11.96
C PRO A 350 -6.61 -2.13 11.27
N HIS A 351 -7.57 -2.06 10.35
CA HIS A 351 -7.94 -3.22 9.53
C HIS A 351 -7.02 -3.32 8.31
N ASN A 352 -7.11 -4.43 7.56
CA ASN A 352 -6.45 -4.55 6.27
C ASN A 352 -6.79 -3.35 5.35
N ASP A 353 -5.85 -2.91 4.51
CA ASP A 353 -6.03 -1.77 3.61
C ASP A 353 -7.22 -1.90 2.66
N PHE A 354 -7.54 -3.11 2.23
CA PHE A 354 -8.71 -3.40 1.40
C PHE A 354 -10.04 -3.02 2.08
N ALA A 355 -10.03 -2.78 3.39
CA ALA A 355 -11.17 -2.27 4.16
C ALA A 355 -11.48 -0.80 3.90
N PHE A 356 -10.49 -0.01 3.48
CA PHE A 356 -10.56 1.44 3.31
C PHE A 356 -10.82 1.81 1.85
#